data_AF-A0A2P8DG07-F1
#
_entry.id   AF-A0A2P8DG07-F1
#
_cell.length_a   1.000
_cell.length_b   1.000
_cell.length_c   1.000
_cell.angle_alpha   90.00
_cell.angle_beta   90.00
_cell.angle_gamma   90.00
#
_symmetry.space_group_name_H-M   'P 1'
#
loop_
_entity.id
_entity.type
_entity.pdbx_description
1 polymer ?
#
loop_
_entity_poly.entity_id
_entity_poly.type
_entity_poly.pdbx_seq_one_letter_code
_entity_poly.pdbx_strand_id
1 'polypeptide(L)'
;MKLLTAPAARRVQTDNEFNWCIEGELVIADTVAIDCTCGCNRSFTGLRSRRATTTALVTEVDLTREEIATAIRDSYERSGLLKYVSEADLAETTQDVVEFARPYQIGDVLERRGDEVRVRR
;
A
#
# COMPACT_ATOMS: atom_id res chain seq x y z
N MET A 1 -5.82 -9.58 -10.89
CA MET A 1 -6.60 -8.75 -9.93
C MET A 1 -5.92 -7.40 -9.80
N LYS A 2 -6.66 -6.30 -9.60
CA LYS A 2 -6.05 -4.97 -9.39
C LYS A 2 -5.60 -4.80 -7.94
N LEU A 3 -4.36 -4.38 -7.74
CA LEU A 3 -3.80 -4.00 -6.43
C LEU A 3 -2.85 -2.81 -6.57
N LEU A 4 -2.43 -2.27 -5.43
CA LEU A 4 -1.44 -1.20 -5.37
C LEU A 4 -0.02 -1.78 -5.28
N THR A 5 0.90 -1.26 -6.09
CA THR A 5 2.32 -1.58 -6.04
C THR A 5 3.20 -0.35 -5.96
N ALA A 6 4.41 -0.52 -5.44
CA ALA A 6 5.42 0.53 -5.41
C ALA A 6 5.85 0.88 -6.86
N PRO A 7 5.76 2.16 -7.26
CA PRO A 7 6.09 2.55 -8.62
C PRO A 7 7.59 2.48 -8.91
N ALA A 8 7.97 2.40 -10.18
CA ALA A 8 9.36 2.59 -10.58
C ALA A 8 9.84 4.02 -10.23
N ALA A 9 10.99 4.12 -9.54
CA ALA A 9 11.49 5.39 -8.98
C ALA A 9 11.59 6.53 -10.02
N ARG A 10 11.81 6.20 -11.29
CA ARG A 10 11.97 7.17 -12.38
C ARG A 10 10.68 7.73 -12.98
N ARG A 11 9.51 7.16 -12.69
CA ARG A 11 8.27 7.50 -13.43
C ARG A 11 7.33 8.43 -12.69
N VAL A 12 7.55 8.76 -11.41
CA VAL A 12 6.46 9.28 -10.57
C VAL A 12 6.85 10.27 -9.45
N GLN A 13 8.07 10.82 -9.43
CA GLN A 13 8.52 11.65 -8.31
C GLN A 13 8.71 13.12 -8.69
N THR A 14 7.98 14.00 -8.01
CA THR A 14 8.30 15.42 -7.84
C THR A 14 9.32 15.62 -6.72
N ASP A 15 9.94 16.79 -6.59
CA ASP A 15 11.00 17.07 -5.60
C ASP A 15 10.61 16.81 -4.13
N ASN A 16 9.30 16.74 -3.84
CA ASN A 16 8.76 16.50 -2.49
C ASN A 16 8.31 15.05 -2.24
N GLU A 17 8.59 14.14 -3.17
CA GLU A 17 8.17 12.75 -3.13
C GLU A 17 9.33 11.79 -2.92
N PHE A 18 8.99 10.60 -2.43
CA PHE A 18 9.98 9.56 -2.23
C PHE A 18 9.35 8.20 -2.47
N ASN A 19 10.20 7.24 -2.85
CA ASN A 19 9.89 5.84 -2.89
C ASN A 19 11.12 5.11 -2.36
N TRP A 20 11.01 4.56 -1.16
CA TRP A 20 12.05 3.72 -0.58
C TRP A 20 11.71 2.22 -0.66
N CYS A 21 10.53 1.89 -1.20
CA CYS A 21 10.07 0.54 -1.45
C CYS A 21 10.87 -0.13 -2.58
N ILE A 22 10.82 -1.45 -2.61
CA ILE A 22 11.25 -2.27 -3.73
C ILE A 22 10.24 -2.06 -4.86
N GLU A 23 10.72 -1.71 -6.05
CA GLU A 23 9.88 -1.54 -7.23
C GLU A 23 8.98 -2.76 -7.48
N GLY A 24 7.68 -2.53 -7.70
CA GLY A 24 6.69 -3.56 -7.97
C GLY A 24 6.21 -4.36 -6.74
N GLU A 25 6.72 -4.08 -5.54
CA GLU A 25 6.19 -4.73 -4.34
C GLU A 25 4.77 -4.24 -4.01
N LEU A 26 3.95 -5.09 -3.38
CA LEU A 26 2.64 -4.69 -2.87
C LEU A 26 2.78 -3.59 -1.82
N VAL A 27 1.97 -2.55 -1.94
CA VAL A 27 1.89 -1.47 -0.96
C VAL A 27 0.46 -1.36 -0.41
N ILE A 28 0.33 -1.00 0.86
CA ILE A 28 -0.95 -0.73 1.50
C ILE A 28 -1.03 0.72 1.96
N ALA A 29 -2.22 1.31 1.92
CA ALA A 29 -2.46 2.59 2.57
C ALA A 29 -2.60 2.33 4.08
N ASP A 30 -1.61 2.74 4.88
CA ASP A 30 -1.72 2.57 6.33
C ASP A 30 -2.88 3.41 6.87
N THR A 31 -3.78 2.74 7.59
CA THR A 31 -4.98 3.33 8.20
C THR A 31 -4.67 4.22 9.39
N VAL A 32 -3.43 4.24 9.87
CA VAL A 32 -3.00 5.11 10.96
C VAL A 32 -2.75 6.52 10.41
N ALA A 33 -3.83 7.27 10.18
CA ALA A 33 -3.80 8.69 9.92
C ALA A 33 -3.42 9.43 11.21
N ILE A 34 -2.14 9.40 11.58
CA ILE A 34 -1.59 10.38 12.50
C ILE A 34 -1.41 11.65 11.68
N ASP A 35 -2.15 12.72 12.03
CA ASP A 35 -1.92 14.05 11.49
C ASP A 35 -0.55 14.55 11.98
N CYS A 36 0.50 14.10 11.30
CA CYS A 36 1.88 14.44 11.58
C CYS A 36 2.52 15.07 10.34
N THR A 37 3.42 16.01 10.58
CA THR A 37 4.34 16.56 9.57
C THR A 37 5.36 15.53 9.07
N CYS A 38 5.41 14.34 9.71
CA CYS A 38 6.37 13.27 9.48
C CYS A 38 6.17 12.48 8.17
N GLY A 39 5.09 12.75 7.44
CA GLY A 39 4.81 12.16 6.12
C GLY A 39 4.01 10.86 6.16
N CYS A 40 3.66 10.34 7.34
CA CYS A 40 2.80 9.15 7.48
C CYS A 40 1.41 9.36 6.85
N ASN A 41 0.92 10.60 6.83
CA ASN A 41 -0.37 10.95 6.22
C ASN A 41 -0.36 10.91 4.68
N ARG A 42 0.81 10.78 4.05
CA ARG A 42 0.97 10.75 2.58
C ARG A 42 1.60 9.46 2.07
N SER A 43 1.88 8.50 2.95
CA SER A 43 2.62 7.30 2.59
C SER A 43 1.72 6.09 2.40
N PHE A 44 2.15 5.24 1.47
CA PHE A 44 1.84 3.83 1.38
C PHE A 44 3.04 3.03 1.88
N THR A 45 2.79 1.87 2.48
CA THR A 45 3.82 1.02 3.07
C THR A 45 3.97 -0.27 2.30
N GLY A 46 5.19 -0.58 1.86
CA GLY A 46 5.52 -1.82 1.15
C GLY A 46 5.50 -3.03 2.07
N LEU A 47 4.79 -4.10 1.70
CA LEU A 47 4.66 -5.30 2.54
C LEU A 47 5.98 -6.06 2.71
N ARG A 48 6.88 -6.02 1.72
CA ARG A 48 8.14 -6.78 1.77
C ARG A 48 9.26 -5.94 2.40
N SER A 49 9.45 -4.72 1.93
CA SER A 49 10.51 -3.82 2.41
C SER A 49 10.17 -3.16 3.75
N ARG A 50 8.87 -2.98 4.04
CA ARG A 50 8.34 -2.17 5.15
C ARG A 50 8.79 -0.71 5.08
N ARG A 51 9.08 -0.24 3.88
CA ARG A 51 9.45 1.14 3.61
C ARG A 51 8.25 1.90 3.05
N ALA A 52 8.36 3.21 3.08
CA ALA A 52 7.30 4.10 2.65
C ALA A 52 7.54 4.63 1.22
N THR A 53 6.44 4.88 0.52
CA THR A 53 6.38 5.61 -0.75
C THR A 53 5.24 6.61 -0.71
N THR A 54 5.37 7.77 -1.34
CA THR A 54 4.30 8.78 -1.41
C THR A 54 3.30 8.55 -2.53
N THR A 55 3.60 7.62 -3.44
CA THR A 55 2.74 7.23 -4.56
C THR A 55 2.64 5.71 -4.67
N ALA A 56 1.52 5.25 -5.21
CA ALA A 56 1.26 3.85 -5.52
C ALA A 56 0.77 3.72 -6.97
N LEU A 57 1.15 2.64 -7.66
CA LEU A 57 0.68 2.31 -9.00
C LEU A 57 -0.42 1.24 -8.90
N VAL A 58 -1.52 1.42 -9.62
CA VAL A 58 -2.54 0.38 -9.76
C VAL A 58 -2.09 -0.60 -10.82
N THR A 59 -1.83 -1.84 -10.42
CA THR A 59 -1.31 -2.88 -11.30
C THR A 59 -2.19 -4.11 -11.30
N GLU A 60 -2.23 -4.80 -12.44
CA GLU A 60 -2.70 -6.18 -12.51
C GLU A 60 -1.66 -7.08 -11.83
N VAL A 61 -2.09 -7.84 -10.83
CA VAL A 61 -1.30 -8.89 -10.20
C VAL A 61 -1.92 -10.25 -10.45
N ASP A 62 -1.07 -11.26 -10.61
CA ASP A 62 -1.43 -12.67 -10.67
C ASP A 62 -1.25 -13.29 -9.28
N LEU A 63 -2.07 -12.85 -8.33
CA LEU A 63 -2.07 -13.31 -6.94
C LEU A 63 -3.48 -13.69 -6.52
N THR A 64 -3.60 -14.76 -5.75
CA THR A 64 -4.84 -15.17 -5.10
C THR A 64 -5.10 -14.34 -3.85
N ARG A 65 -6.34 -14.38 -3.35
CA ARG A 65 -6.70 -13.71 -2.10
C ARG A 65 -5.93 -14.29 -0.91
N GLU A 66 -5.66 -15.59 -0.95
CA GLU A 66 -4.90 -16.31 0.07
C GLU A 66 -3.42 -15.87 0.07
N GLU A 67 -2.81 -15.70 -1.10
CA GLU A 67 -1.43 -15.21 -1.22
C GLU A 67 -1.30 -13.76 -0.71
N ILE A 68 -2.30 -12.92 -0.96
CA ILE A 68 -2.35 -11.55 -0.41
C ILE A 68 -2.44 -11.59 1.12
N ALA A 69 -3.33 -12.43 1.68
CA ALA A 69 -3.45 -12.60 3.13
C ALA A 69 -2.13 -13.08 3.76
N THR A 70 -1.43 -14.01 3.10
CA THR A 70 -0.10 -14.48 3.53
C THR A 70 0.92 -13.34 3.50
N ALA A 71 0.94 -12.50 2.47
CA ALA A 71 1.85 -11.36 2.38
C ALA A 71 1.59 -10.32 3.49
N ILE A 72 0.32 -10.04 3.81
CA ILE A 72 -0.07 -9.14 4.90
C ILE A 72 0.36 -9.73 6.25
N ARG A 73 0.09 -11.03 6.47
CA ARG A 73 0.50 -11.73 7.69
C ARG A 73 2.01 -11.66 7.91
N ASP A 74 2.82 -11.97 6.89
CA ASP A 74 4.29 -11.89 6.96
C ASP A 74 4.76 -10.47 7.30
N SER A 75 4.16 -9.46 6.67
CA SER A 75 4.45 -8.06 6.98
C SER A 75 4.15 -7.71 8.44
N TYR A 76 3.01 -8.15 8.98
CA TYR A 76 2.62 -7.93 10.38
C TYR A 76 3.50 -8.69 11.36
N GLU A 77 3.88 -9.93 11.04
CA GLU A 77 4.79 -10.73 11.87
C GLU A 77 6.16 -10.05 11.97
N ARG A 78 6.73 -9.67 10.83
CA ARG A 78 8.04 -8.99 10.75
C ARG A 78 8.04 -7.59 11.36
N SER A 79 6.87 -6.97 11.49
CA SER A 79 6.69 -5.68 12.18
C SER A 79 6.35 -5.85 13.67
N GLY A 80 6.19 -7.08 14.15
CA GLY A 80 5.78 -7.37 15.53
C GLY A 80 4.32 -7.00 15.84
N LEU A 81 3.52 -6.72 14.81
CA LEU A 81 2.11 -6.34 14.91
C LEU A 81 1.18 -7.54 14.99
N LEU A 82 1.58 -8.71 14.47
CA LEU A 82 0.72 -9.89 14.37
C LEU A 82 0.10 -10.31 15.72
N LYS A 83 0.80 -10.08 16.83
CA LYS A 83 0.30 -10.36 18.20
C LYS A 83 -0.88 -9.49 18.65
N TYR A 84 -1.20 -8.43 17.91
CA TYR A 84 -2.31 -7.51 18.16
C TYR A 84 -3.44 -7.66 17.14
N VAL A 85 -3.31 -8.58 16.18
CA VAL A 85 -4.22 -8.72 15.04
C VAL A 85 -4.79 -10.12 15.08
N SER A 86 -6.12 -10.24 15.07
CA SER A 86 -6.81 -11.52 15.00
C SER A 86 -6.88 -12.03 13.56
N GLU A 87 -7.26 -13.31 13.41
CA GLU A 87 -7.53 -13.89 12.09
C GLU A 87 -8.67 -13.17 11.35
N ALA A 88 -9.65 -12.64 12.09
CA ALA A 88 -10.74 -11.85 11.51
C ALA A 88 -10.23 -10.51 10.98
N ASP A 89 -9.37 -9.82 11.74
CA ASP A 89 -8.76 -8.54 11.33
C ASP A 89 -7.87 -8.72 10.09
N LEU A 90 -7.14 -9.84 9.99
CA LEU A 90 -6.36 -10.17 8.78
C LEU A 90 -7.27 -10.39 7.57
N ALA A 91 -8.39 -11.10 7.75
CA ALA A 91 -9.35 -11.35 6.68
C ALA A 91 -10.06 -10.06 6.21
N GLU A 92 -10.39 -9.17 7.13
CA GLU A 92 -10.93 -7.83 6.86
C GLU A 92 -9.90 -6.96 6.13
N THR A 93 -8.68 -6.85 6.65
CA THR A 93 -7.58 -6.10 6.00
C THR A 93 -7.33 -6.60 4.58
N THR A 94 -7.34 -7.92 4.37
CA THR A 94 -7.18 -8.52 3.04
C THR A 94 -8.31 -8.09 2.10
N GLN A 95 -9.55 -8.10 2.60
CA GLN A 95 -10.70 -7.64 1.82
C GLN A 95 -10.59 -6.17 1.46
N ASP A 96 -10.22 -5.32 2.42
CA ASP A 96 -10.07 -3.89 2.23
C ASP A 96 -9.01 -3.57 1.18
N VAL A 97 -7.86 -4.24 1.24
CA VAL A 97 -6.78 -4.07 0.25
C VAL A 97 -7.24 -4.40 -1.18
N VAL A 98 -8.02 -5.47 -1.33
CA VAL A 98 -8.58 -5.88 -2.64
C VAL A 98 -9.64 -4.89 -3.13
N GLU A 99 -10.56 -4.47 -2.28
CA GLU A 99 -11.64 -3.56 -2.64
C GLU A 99 -11.14 -2.14 -2.88
N PHE A 100 -10.10 -1.70 -2.17
CA PHE A 100 -9.53 -0.36 -2.30
C PHE A 100 -9.07 -0.06 -3.73
N ALA A 101 -8.46 -1.03 -4.42
CA ALA A 101 -7.97 -0.85 -5.79
C ALA A 101 -9.09 -0.96 -6.85
N ARG A 102 -10.28 -1.44 -6.47
CA ARG A 102 -11.40 -1.72 -7.40
C ARG A 102 -11.89 -0.52 -8.21
N PRO A 103 -12.03 0.71 -7.69
CA PRO A 103 -12.54 1.85 -8.46
C PRO A 103 -11.53 2.43 -9.47
N TYR A 104 -10.24 2.09 -9.37
CA TYR A 104 -9.18 2.67 -10.20
C TYR A 104 -8.88 1.84 -11.45
N GLN A 105 -8.24 2.44 -12.45
CA GLN A 105 -7.80 1.77 -13.68
C GLN A 105 -6.36 1.26 -13.55
N ILE A 106 -6.03 0.18 -14.26
CA ILE A 106 -4.64 -0.28 -14.36
C ILE A 106 -3.80 0.82 -15.00
N GLY A 107 -2.67 1.15 -14.38
CA GLY A 107 -1.80 2.24 -14.79
C GLY A 107 -2.07 3.56 -14.05
N ASP A 108 -3.15 3.67 -13.27
CA ASP A 108 -3.39 4.84 -12.43
C ASP A 108 -2.28 4.97 -11.39
N VAL A 109 -1.77 6.19 -11.26
CA VAL A 109 -0.89 6.56 -10.16
C VAL A 109 -1.75 7.23 -9.09
N LEU A 110 -1.69 6.70 -7.87
CA LEU A 110 -2.41 7.23 -6.73
C LEU A 110 -1.47 8.04 -5.83
N GLU A 111 -1.98 9.15 -5.33
CA GLU A 111 -1.37 9.93 -4.25
C GLU A 111 -2.34 10.03 -3.07
N ARG A 112 -1.78 10.14 -1.86
CA ARG A 112 -2.53 10.18 -0.61
C ARG A 112 -2.27 11.46 0.18
N ARG A 113 -3.32 12.04 0.77
CA ARG A 113 -3.28 13.16 1.72
C ARG A 113 -4.28 12.91 2.86
N GLY A 114 -3.79 12.48 4.02
CA GLY A 114 -4.66 12.03 5.10
C GLY A 114 -5.47 10.81 4.64
N ASP A 115 -6.79 10.88 4.77
CA ASP A 115 -7.70 9.81 4.33
C ASP A 115 -8.10 9.93 2.85
N GLU A 116 -7.67 11.00 2.19
CA GLU A 116 -8.00 11.24 0.79
C GLU A 116 -6.98 10.60 -0.14
N VAL A 117 -7.47 9.80 -1.08
CA VAL A 117 -6.66 9.17 -2.14
C VAL A 117 -7.22 9.63 -3.48
N ARG A 118 -6.34 10.09 -4.37
CA ARG A 118 -6.71 10.61 -5.70
C ARG A 118 -5.81 10.02 -6.78
N VAL A 119 -6.37 9.88 -7.99
CA VAL A 119 -5.59 9.60 -9.19
C VAL A 119 -4.83 10.88 -9.59
N ARG A 120 -3.52 10.75 -9.74
CA ARG A 120 -2.65 11.81 -10.25
C ARG A 120 -2.94 12.02 -11.74
N ARG A 121 -3.20 13.28 -12.10
CA ARG A 121 -3.37 13.73 -13.49
C ARG A 121 -2.09 14.30 -14.06
#